data_AF-A0A522CJC2-F1
#
_entry.id   AF-A0A522CJC2-F1
#
_cell.length_a   1.000
_cell.length_b   1.000
_cell.length_c   1.000
_cell.angle_alpha   90.00
_cell.angle_beta   90.00
_cell.angle_gamma   90.00
#
_symmetry.space_group_name_H-M   'P 1'
#
loop_
_entity.id
_entity.type
_entity.pdbx_description
1 polymer ?
#
loop_
_entity_poly.entity_id
_entity_poly.type
_entity_poly.pdbx_seq_one_letter_code
_entity_poly.pdbx_strand_id
1 'polypeptide(L)'
;MAATGLAGDLQWWREHRGSADPAAMREVLTRLQAWKAQHDQDRAGQPGPFLKMVWDGIFGDDDGAVCDAIAELEAALQRAA
;
A
#
# COMPACT_ATOMS: atom_id res chain seq x y z
N MET A 1 16.04 2.66 -10.37
CA MET A 1 15.64 1.28 -10.03
C MET A 1 14.18 1.12 -10.41
N ALA A 2 13.86 0.10 -11.20
CA ALA A 2 12.53 -0.05 -11.79
C ALA A 2 11.49 -0.30 -10.67
N ALA A 3 10.43 0.51 -10.68
CA ALA A 3 9.25 0.29 -9.88
C ALA A 3 8.60 -1.03 -10.31
N THR A 4 8.88 -2.11 -9.59
CA THR A 4 7.94 -3.22 -9.50
C THR A 4 6.76 -2.66 -8.74
N GLY A 5 5.63 -2.38 -9.40
CA GLY A 5 4.46 -1.69 -8.82
C GLY A 5 3.89 -2.34 -7.56
N LEU A 6 2.68 -1.95 -7.13
CA LEU A 6 2.09 -2.33 -5.83
C LEU A 6 2.46 -3.72 -5.29
N ALA A 7 2.28 -4.77 -6.08
CA ALA A 7 2.61 -6.15 -5.70
C ALA A 7 4.09 -6.36 -5.34
N GLY A 8 5.02 -5.69 -6.02
CA GLY A 8 6.44 -5.70 -5.73
C GLY A 8 6.80 -4.97 -4.44
N ASP A 9 6.20 -3.81 -4.18
CA ASP A 9 6.39 -3.08 -2.92
C ASP A 9 5.86 -3.92 -1.72
N LEU A 10 4.70 -4.57 -1.88
CA LEU A 10 4.14 -5.48 -0.88
C LEU A 10 4.99 -6.74 -0.68
N GLN A 11 5.49 -7.33 -1.76
CA GLN A 11 6.39 -8.49 -1.69
C GLN A 11 7.69 -8.13 -0.99
N TRP A 12 8.30 -7.00 -1.37
CA TRP A 12 9.53 -6.51 -0.76
C TRP A 12 9.35 -6.33 0.75
N TRP A 13 8.23 -5.74 1.19
CA TRP A 13 7.93 -5.57 2.61
C TRP A 13 7.86 -6.91 3.33
N ARG A 14 7.14 -7.89 2.78
CA ARG A 14 7.03 -9.23 3.38
C ARG A 14 8.40 -9.91 3.55
N GLU A 15 9.30 -9.72 2.60
CA GLU A 15 10.65 -10.30 2.61
C GLU A 15 11.59 -9.58 3.60
N HIS A 16 11.44 -8.27 3.80
CA HIS A 16 12.41 -7.46 4.55
C HIS A 16 11.88 -6.89 5.88
N ARG A 17 10.64 -7.20 6.28
CA ARG A 17 9.98 -6.65 7.48
C ARG A 17 10.75 -6.74 8.81
N GLY A 18 11.69 -7.68 8.91
CA GLY A 18 12.49 -7.91 10.12
C GLY A 18 13.91 -7.32 10.09
N SER A 19 14.38 -6.81 8.95
CA SER A 19 15.79 -6.43 8.78
C SER A 19 16.02 -5.26 7.83
N ALA A 20 14.96 -4.64 7.29
CA ALA A 20 15.10 -3.51 6.39
C ALA A 20 15.66 -2.26 7.10
N ASP A 21 16.42 -1.47 6.34
CA ASP A 21 16.85 -0.15 6.78
C ASP A 21 15.65 0.81 6.89
N PRO A 22 15.61 1.70 7.90
CA PRO A 22 14.53 2.68 8.07
C PRO A 22 14.32 3.58 6.85
N ALA A 23 15.38 3.87 6.09
CA ALA A 23 15.28 4.66 4.86
C ALA A 23 14.50 3.92 3.76
N ALA A 24 14.77 2.62 3.57
CA ALA A 24 14.06 1.79 2.59
C ALA A 24 12.60 1.57 3.01
N MET A 25 12.35 1.34 4.31
CA MET A 25 11.00 1.27 4.86
C MET A 25 10.19 2.55 4.59
N ARG A 26 10.79 3.73 4.78
CA ARG A 26 10.14 5.03 4.48
C ARG A 26 9.84 5.21 2.99
N GLU A 27 10.73 4.76 2.11
CA GLU A 27 10.50 4.83 0.66
C GLU A 27 9.29 3.98 0.26
N VAL A 28 9.23 2.73 0.74
CA VAL A 28 8.10 1.83 0.46
C VAL A 28 6.81 2.35 1.08
N LEU A 29 6.85 2.83 2.33
CA LEU A 29 5.70 3.46 2.98
C LEU A 29 5.15 4.63 2.15
N THR A 30 6.03 5.50 1.65
CA THR A 30 5.64 6.65 0.83
C THR A 30 4.94 6.21 -0.47
N ARG A 31 5.43 5.14 -1.12
CA ARG A 31 4.81 4.59 -2.34
C ARG A 31 3.46 3.95 -2.07
N LEU A 32 3.34 3.16 -1.00
CA LEU A 32 2.06 2.54 -0.61
C LEU A 32 1.02 3.59 -0.24
N GLN A 33 1.40 4.64 0.50
CA GLN A 33 0.52 5.77 0.81
C GLN A 33 0.09 6.54 -0.45
N ALA A 34 1.01 6.78 -1.39
CA ALA A 34 0.69 7.42 -2.66
C ALA A 34 -0.30 6.57 -3.49
N TRP A 35 -0.09 5.25 -3.55
CA TRP A 35 -1.03 4.34 -4.20
C TRP A 35 -2.41 4.39 -3.53
N LYS A 36 -2.47 4.34 -2.20
CA LYS A 36 -3.73 4.37 -1.45
C LYS A 36 -4.51 5.67 -1.68
N ALA A 37 -3.82 6.81 -1.68
CA ALA A 37 -4.42 8.10 -1.96
C ALA A 37 -5.01 8.16 -3.38
N GLN A 38 -4.29 7.66 -4.39
CA GLN A 38 -4.80 7.57 -5.76
C GLN A 38 -5.99 6.61 -5.87
N HIS A 39 -5.90 5.43 -5.26
CA HIS A 39 -6.98 4.44 -5.24
C HIS A 39 -8.26 5.00 -4.60
N ASP A 40 -8.15 5.72 -3.48
CA ASP A 40 -9.30 6.35 -2.82
C ASP A 40 -9.91 7.47 -3.67
N GLN A 41 -9.10 8.24 -4.39
CA GLN A 41 -9.57 9.25 -5.34
C GLN A 41 -10.31 8.59 -6.52
N ASP A 42 -9.75 7.55 -7.10
CA ASP A 42 -10.36 6.82 -8.23
C ASP A 42 -11.65 6.13 -7.80
N ARG A 43 -11.69 5.58 -6.59
CA ARG A 43 -12.90 5.01 -5.97
C ARG A 43 -13.97 6.09 -5.74
N ALA A 44 -13.59 7.28 -5.28
CA ALA A 44 -14.50 8.40 -5.08
C ALA A 44 -15.04 8.96 -6.41
N GLY A 45 -14.25 8.85 -7.48
CA GLY A 45 -14.62 9.27 -8.84
C GLY A 45 -15.55 8.30 -9.59
N GLN A 46 -15.81 7.09 -9.06
CA GLN A 46 -16.65 6.11 -9.76
C GLN A 46 -18.09 6.61 -9.93
N PRO A 47 -18.65 6.63 -11.15
CA PRO A 47 -19.99 7.13 -11.40
C PRO A 47 -21.05 6.11 -10.97
N GLY A 48 -21.58 6.30 -9.77
CA GLY A 48 -22.71 5.54 -9.23
C GLY A 48 -22.34 4.27 -8.47
N PRO A 49 -23.32 3.70 -7.73
CA PRO A 49 -23.06 2.65 -6.73
C PRO A 49 -22.61 1.31 -7.33
N PHE A 50 -23.03 0.98 -8.55
CA PHE A 50 -22.68 -0.28 -9.19
C PHE A 50 -21.18 -0.37 -9.53
N LEU A 51 -20.62 0.67 -10.16
CA LEU A 51 -19.21 0.69 -10.52
C LEU A 51 -18.31 0.77 -9.28
N LYS A 52 -18.77 1.46 -8.22
CA LYS A 52 -18.10 1.44 -6.93
C LYS A 52 -18.08 0.03 -6.30
N MET A 53 -19.18 -0.72 -6.38
CA MET A 53 -19.22 -2.12 -5.92
C MET A 53 -18.28 -3.01 -6.72
N VAL A 54 -18.21 -2.85 -8.05
CA VAL A 54 -17.27 -3.59 -8.91
C VAL A 54 -15.82 -3.21 -8.58
N TRP A 55 -15.54 -1.92 -8.37
CA TRP A 55 -14.24 -1.43 -7.94
C TRP A 55 -13.80 -2.04 -6.62
N ASP A 56 -14.67 -1.98 -5.61
CA ASP A 56 -14.44 -2.60 -4.29
C ASP A 56 -14.23 -4.12 -4.41
N GLY A 57 -14.92 -4.79 -5.35
CA GLY A 57 -14.74 -6.23 -5.59
C GLY A 57 -13.44 -6.60 -6.30
N ILE A 58 -12.91 -5.73 -7.17
CA ILE A 58 -11.66 -5.98 -7.90
C ILE A 58 -10.45 -5.66 -7.01
N PHE A 59 -10.48 -4.53 -6.31
CA PHE A 59 -9.33 -4.01 -5.58
C PHE A 59 -9.40 -4.23 -4.07
N GLY A 60 -10.47 -4.82 -3.54
CA GLY A 60 -10.65 -4.96 -2.09
C GLY A 60 -9.55 -5.76 -1.39
N ASP A 61 -9.00 -6.80 -2.04
CA ASP A 61 -7.89 -7.60 -1.50
C ASP A 61 -6.59 -6.80 -1.47
N ASP A 62 -6.28 -6.10 -2.57
CA ASP A 62 -5.12 -5.21 -2.68
C ASP A 62 -5.21 -4.04 -1.69
N ASP A 63 -6.38 -3.41 -1.55
CA ASP A 63 -6.61 -2.28 -0.63
C ASP A 63 -6.40 -2.69 0.83
N GLY A 64 -6.90 -3.86 1.22
CA GLY A 64 -6.67 -4.46 2.52
C GLY A 64 -5.18 -4.73 2.76
N ALA A 65 -4.54 -5.44 1.83
CA ALA A 65 -3.11 -5.77 1.95
C ALA A 65 -2.20 -4.53 2.04
N VAL A 66 -2.56 -3.44 1.35
CA VAL A 66 -1.84 -2.17 1.43
C VAL A 66 -2.06 -1.48 2.76
N CYS A 67 -3.30 -1.45 3.27
CA CYS A 67 -3.58 -0.86 4.58
C CYS A 67 -2.83 -1.58 5.71
N ASP A 68 -2.82 -2.91 5.70
CA ASP A 68 -2.05 -3.71 6.65
C ASP A 68 -0.54 -3.41 6.54
N ALA A 69 0.02 -3.44 5.32
CA ALA A 69 1.44 -3.18 5.11
C ALA A 69 1.87 -1.77 5.56
N ILE A 70 1.04 -0.75 5.31
CA ILE A 70 1.27 0.62 5.80
C ILE A 70 1.33 0.64 7.32
N ALA A 71 0.34 0.06 8.00
CA ALA A 71 0.29 0.03 9.46
C ALA A 71 1.49 -0.72 10.08
N GLU A 72 1.89 -1.84 9.47
CA GLU A 72 3.07 -2.59 9.88
C GLU A 72 4.38 -1.80 9.69
N LEU A 73 4.52 -1.10 8.55
CA LEU A 73 5.68 -0.25 8.24
C LEU A 73 5.78 0.93 9.21
N GLU A 74 4.67 1.59 9.50
CA GLU A 74 4.62 2.69 10.48
C GLU A 74 5.03 2.20 11.87
N ALA A 75 4.49 1.06 12.32
CA ALA A 75 4.84 0.47 13.59
C ALA A 75 6.33 0.04 13.66
N ALA A 76 6.87 -0.51 12.57
CA ALA A 76 8.29 -0.87 12.49
C ALA A 76 9.20 0.36 12.57
N LEU A 77 8.85 1.43 11.84
CA LEU A 77 9.59 2.69 11.86
C LEU A 77 9.54 3.38 13.22
N GLN A 78 8.42 3.29 13.94
CA GLN A 78 8.30 3.80 15.31
C GLN A 78 9.17 3.03 16.31
N ARG A 79 9.35 1.72 16.12
CA ARG A 79 10.23 0.89 16.98
C ARG A 79 11.72 1.10 16.68
N ALA A 80 12.05 1.55 15.47
CA ALA A 80 13.42 1.79 15.02
C ALA A 80 13.91 3.24 15.28
N ALA A 81 13.04 4.12 15.78
CA ALA A 81 13.34 5.50 16.17
C ALA A 81 13.68 5.60 17.65
#